data_AF-A0A1F8Q046-F1
#
_entry.id   AF-A0A1F8Q046-F1
#
_cell.length_a   1.000
_cell.length_b   1.000
_cell.length_c   1.000
_cell.angle_alpha   90.00
_cell.angle_beta   90.00
_cell.angle_gamma   90.00
#
_symmetry.space_group_name_H-M   'P 1'
#
loop_
_entity.id
_entity.type
_entity.pdbx_description
1 polymer ?
#
loop_
_entity_poly.entity_id
_entity_poly.type
_entity_poly.pdbx_seq_one_letter_code
_entity_poly.pdbx_strand_id
1 'polypeptide(L)'
;MGLGQNGYVALTNCTDVPATLLGLYLCQGAVCFELPDVVVAAGATVRIATGDGAGLEHVVATHATLGELRPADGEIALAASAQPDDPQSLFLYFQWGSTPHELTRNAVKAGLWVQGGYGPSSQNATRLFKDEKTGLWLFEEP
;
A
#
# COMPACT_ATOMS: atom_id res chain seq x y z
N MET A 1 -1.72 -5.74 0.12
CA MET A 1 -0.51 -5.05 0.60
C MET A 1 -0.29 -5.41 2.06
N GLY A 2 0.87 -5.98 2.38
CA GLY A 2 1.23 -6.38 3.74
C GLY A 2 2.72 -6.13 3.96
N LEU A 3 3.07 -5.69 5.16
CA LEU A 3 4.44 -5.36 5.56
C LEU A 3 5.09 -6.63 6.12
N GLY A 4 6.05 -7.20 5.41
CA GLY A 4 6.91 -8.19 6.04
C GLY A 4 7.90 -7.51 6.97
N GLN A 5 8.39 -8.25 7.97
CA GLN A 5 9.49 -7.85 8.86
C GLN A 5 10.78 -7.42 8.13
N ASN A 6 10.85 -7.60 6.80
CA ASN A 6 11.99 -7.29 5.93
C ASN A 6 11.75 -6.07 5.01
N GLY A 7 10.69 -5.28 5.20
CA GLY A 7 10.46 -4.04 4.45
C GLY A 7 10.12 -4.29 2.97
N TYR A 8 8.93 -4.83 2.70
CA TYR A 8 8.43 -4.99 1.33
C TYR A 8 6.95 -4.62 1.21
N VAL A 9 6.55 -4.30 -0.02
CA VAL A 9 5.15 -4.16 -0.44
C VAL A 9 4.79 -5.35 -1.32
N ALA A 10 3.68 -6.01 -1.01
CA ALA A 10 3.10 -7.06 -1.83
C ALA A 10 1.95 -6.50 -2.70
N LEU A 11 2.06 -6.71 -4.01
CA LEU A 11 1.03 -6.39 -5.00
C LEU A 11 0.45 -7.66 -5.58
N THR A 12 -0.87 -7.80 -5.46
CA THR A 12 -1.60 -8.95 -5.99
C THR A 12 -2.49 -8.48 -7.13
N ASN A 13 -2.38 -9.14 -8.28
CA ASN A 13 -3.32 -8.93 -9.37
C ASN A 13 -4.61 -9.71 -9.07
N CYS A 14 -5.62 -9.03 -8.54
CA CYS A 14 -6.91 -9.63 -8.22
C CYS A 14 -7.87 -9.75 -9.41
N THR A 15 -7.41 -9.43 -10.62
CA THR A 15 -8.22 -9.58 -11.85
C THR A 15 -8.09 -10.98 -12.44
N ASP A 16 -8.90 -11.27 -13.46
CA ASP A 16 -8.89 -12.51 -14.23
C ASP A 16 -7.98 -12.45 -15.47
N VAL A 17 -7.29 -11.33 -15.70
CA VAL A 17 -6.37 -11.12 -16.82
C VAL A 17 -4.98 -10.69 -16.34
N PRO A 18 -3.91 -10.92 -17.12
CA PRO A 18 -2.59 -10.37 -16.80
C PRO A 18 -2.61 -8.83 -16.78
N ALA A 19 -1.89 -8.22 -15.83
CA ALA A 19 -1.78 -6.78 -15.68
C ALA A 19 -0.31 -6.34 -15.69
N THR A 20 0.00 -5.23 -16.34
CA THR A 20 1.36 -4.66 -16.33
C THR A 20 1.55 -3.68 -15.17
N LEU A 21 2.77 -3.66 -14.64
CA LEU A 21 3.22 -2.63 -13.69
C LEU A 21 3.84 -1.41 -14.37
N LEU A 22 4.03 -1.45 -15.70
CA LEU A 22 4.62 -0.35 -16.46
C LEU A 22 3.83 0.96 -16.26
N GLY A 23 4.56 2.03 -15.95
CA GLY A 23 3.98 3.36 -15.74
C GLY A 23 3.25 3.51 -14.40
N LEU A 24 3.34 2.51 -13.51
CA LEU A 24 2.82 2.60 -12.15
C LEU A 24 3.93 2.97 -11.17
N TYR A 25 3.52 3.63 -10.09
CA TYR A 25 4.39 4.10 -9.02
C TYR A 25 3.87 3.63 -7.67
N LEU A 26 4.77 3.18 -6.79
CA LEU A 26 4.48 3.08 -5.37
C LEU A 26 4.91 4.37 -4.68
N CYS A 27 4.05 4.96 -3.86
CA CYS A 27 4.34 6.22 -3.20
C CYS A 27 4.11 6.13 -1.68
N GLN A 28 5.01 6.73 -0.91
CA GLN A 28 4.89 6.98 0.52
C GLN A 28 5.14 8.48 0.76
N GLY A 29 4.12 9.21 1.19
CA GLY A 29 4.14 10.68 1.18
C GLY A 29 4.48 11.23 -0.20
N ALA A 30 5.37 12.22 -0.27
CA ALA A 30 5.85 12.80 -1.53
C ALA A 30 6.86 11.93 -2.31
N VAL A 31 7.31 10.80 -1.77
CA VAL A 31 8.33 9.96 -2.41
C VAL A 31 7.68 8.82 -3.19
N CYS A 32 8.00 8.71 -4.48
CA CYS A 32 7.52 7.65 -5.35
C CYS A 32 8.66 6.83 -5.95
N PHE A 33 8.43 5.53 -6.08
CA PHE A 33 9.28 4.57 -6.76
C PHE A 33 8.54 4.03 -7.99
N GLU A 34 9.16 4.16 -9.17
CA GLU A 34 8.62 3.62 -10.41
C GLU A 34 8.71 2.09 -10.41
N LEU A 35 7.60 1.43 -10.73
CA LEU A 35 7.57 -0.02 -10.81
C LEU A 35 8.22 -0.51 -12.11
N PRO A 36 8.90 -1.67 -12.08
CA PRO A 36 9.54 -2.22 -13.27
C PRO A 36 8.49 -2.68 -14.29
N ASP A 37 8.89 -2.72 -15.57
CA ASP A 37 8.06 -3.29 -16.64
C ASP A 37 7.93 -4.81 -16.47
N VAL A 38 6.92 -5.21 -15.70
CA VAL A 38 6.61 -6.61 -15.38
C VAL A 38 5.12 -6.85 -15.56
N VAL A 39 4.80 -7.95 -16.23
CA VAL A 39 3.43 -8.46 -16.32
C VAL A 39 3.17 -9.44 -15.18
N VAL A 40 2.18 -9.13 -14.34
CA VAL A 40 1.71 -9.96 -13.24
C VAL A 40 0.51 -10.76 -13.71
N ALA A 41 0.63 -12.09 -13.71
CA ALA A 41 -0.47 -12.98 -14.09
C ALA A 41 -1.69 -12.80 -13.17
N ALA A 42 -2.88 -13.17 -13.68
CA ALA A 42 -4.10 -13.20 -12.89
C ALA A 42 -3.93 -14.02 -11.60
N GLY A 43 -4.32 -13.47 -10.45
CA GLY A 43 -4.17 -14.08 -9.13
C GLY A 43 -2.75 -14.12 -8.57
N ALA A 44 -1.72 -13.72 -9.34
CA ALA A 44 -0.34 -13.76 -8.90
C ALA A 44 -0.01 -12.57 -7.96
N THR A 45 0.98 -12.79 -7.10
CA THR A 45 1.51 -11.78 -6.18
C THR A 45 2.99 -11.57 -6.44
N VAL A 46 3.39 -10.30 -6.51
CA VAL A 46 4.80 -9.88 -6.63
C VAL A 46 5.19 -8.98 -5.46
N ARG A 47 6.50 -8.90 -5.20
CA ARG A 47 7.07 -8.17 -4.06
C ARG A 47 8.05 -7.10 -4.50
N ILE A 48 7.94 -5.94 -3.87
CA ILE A 48 8.83 -4.80 -4.04
C ILE A 48 9.52 -4.57 -2.71
N ALA A 49 10.83 -4.86 -2.64
CA ALA A 49 11.62 -4.77 -1.42
C ALA A 49 12.35 -3.43 -1.35
N THR A 50 12.35 -2.78 -0.18
CA THR A 50 13.21 -1.61 0.10
C THR A 50 14.66 -2.03 0.40
N GLY A 51 14.88 -3.30 0.77
CA GLY A 51 16.18 -3.93 0.91
C GLY A 51 16.59 -4.81 -0.28
N ASP A 52 17.50 -5.75 -0.04
CA ASP A 52 18.02 -6.70 -1.05
C ASP A 52 17.02 -7.80 -1.48
N GLY A 53 15.89 -7.92 -0.78
CA GLY A 53 14.86 -8.93 -1.05
C GLY A 53 15.25 -10.36 -0.64
N ALA A 54 16.31 -10.54 0.15
CA ALA A 54 16.78 -11.86 0.56
C ALA A 54 15.68 -12.65 1.32
N GLY A 55 15.47 -13.90 0.90
CA GLY A 55 14.46 -14.78 1.49
C GLY A 55 13.01 -14.49 1.07
N LEU A 56 12.77 -13.54 0.15
CA LEU A 56 11.45 -13.28 -0.42
C LEU A 56 11.29 -13.99 -1.77
N GLU A 57 10.12 -14.58 -1.98
CA GLU A 57 9.74 -15.12 -3.29
C GLU A 57 9.09 -14.04 -4.17
N HIS A 58 9.17 -14.20 -5.48
CA HIS A 58 8.51 -13.33 -6.47
C HIS A 58 8.85 -11.84 -6.32
N VAL A 59 10.11 -11.54 -5.97
CA VAL A 59 10.61 -10.16 -5.92
C VAL A 59 10.83 -9.66 -7.34
N VAL A 60 10.23 -8.52 -7.66
CA VAL A 60 10.36 -7.87 -8.98
C VAL A 60 11.19 -6.58 -8.90
N ALA A 61 11.35 -6.01 -7.71
CA ALA A 61 12.19 -4.86 -7.46
C ALA A 61 12.84 -4.96 -6.06
N THR A 62 14.10 -4.55 -5.99
CA THR A 62 14.91 -4.47 -4.77
C THR A 62 15.45 -3.06 -4.61
N HIS A 63 15.85 -2.68 -3.40
CA HIS A 63 16.33 -1.34 -3.09
C HIS A 63 15.37 -0.23 -3.54
N ALA A 64 14.07 -0.52 -3.47
CA ALA A 64 13.04 0.44 -3.83
C ALA A 64 13.18 1.69 -2.95
N THR A 65 13.38 2.84 -3.60
CA THR A 65 13.55 4.14 -2.93
C THR A 65 12.20 4.70 -2.51
N LEU A 66 11.58 4.00 -1.58
CA LEU A 66 10.38 4.43 -0.86
C LEU A 66 10.81 4.96 0.51
N GLY A 67 9.91 5.66 1.20
CA GLY A 67 10.15 5.96 2.62
C GLY A 67 10.28 4.68 3.46
N GLU A 68 10.73 4.83 4.71
CA GLU A 68 10.88 3.72 5.64
C GLU A 68 9.52 3.03 5.89
N LEU A 69 9.45 1.71 5.64
CA LEU A 69 8.28 0.88 5.88
C LEU A 69 8.26 0.40 7.34
N ARG A 70 7.81 1.24 8.27
CA ARG A 70 7.77 0.88 9.70
C ARG A 70 6.56 -0.02 10.00
N PRO A 71 6.72 -1.10 10.77
CA PRO A 71 5.58 -1.93 11.18
C PRO A 71 4.51 -1.16 11.97
N ALA A 72 4.93 -0.15 12.74
CA ALA A 72 4.05 0.58 13.63
C ALA A 72 3.26 1.71 12.96
N ASP A 73 3.71 2.23 11.81
CA ASP A 73 3.15 3.43 11.21
C ASP A 73 3.56 3.62 9.75
N GLY A 74 2.65 4.09 8.91
CA GLY A 74 2.95 4.50 7.54
C GLY A 74 1.76 4.51 6.60
N GLU A 75 2.05 4.83 5.35
CA GLU A 75 1.10 4.82 4.25
C GLU A 75 1.75 4.34 2.96
N ILE A 76 0.96 3.74 2.07
CA ILE A 76 1.37 3.46 0.69
C ILE A 76 0.21 3.71 -0.26
N ALA A 77 0.53 4.33 -1.39
CA ALA A 77 -0.34 4.46 -2.54
C ALA A 77 0.24 3.76 -3.77
N LEU A 78 -0.64 3.22 -4.62
CA LEU A 78 -0.33 2.86 -6.00
C LEU A 78 -0.88 3.96 -6.90
N ALA A 79 -0.04 4.55 -7.75
CA ALA A 79 -0.38 5.69 -8.58
C ALA A 79 0.01 5.49 -10.06
N ALA A 80 -0.65 6.20 -10.95
CA ALA A 80 -0.36 6.28 -12.39
C ALA A 80 0.77 7.27 -12.74
N SER A 81 1.28 8.00 -11.74
CA SER A 81 2.33 9.01 -11.93
C SER A 81 3.16 9.17 -10.66
N ALA A 82 4.33 9.81 -10.79
CA ALA A 82 5.16 10.21 -9.66
C ALA A 82 4.65 11.47 -8.92
N GLN A 83 3.42 11.92 -9.20
CA GLN A 83 2.75 13.06 -8.57
C GLN A 83 1.57 12.55 -7.73
N PRO A 84 1.82 12.06 -6.50
CA PRO A 84 0.78 11.46 -5.66
C PRO A 84 -0.16 12.50 -5.04
N ASP A 85 0.09 13.80 -5.31
CA ASP A 85 -0.75 14.90 -4.88
C ASP A 85 -2.00 15.10 -5.76
N ASP A 86 -2.02 14.53 -6.97
CA ASP A 86 -3.21 14.45 -7.81
C ASP A 86 -4.09 13.25 -7.41
N PRO A 87 -5.29 13.47 -6.82
CA PRO A 87 -6.19 12.38 -6.44
C PRO A 87 -6.62 11.48 -7.60
N GLN A 88 -6.64 11.99 -8.84
CA GLN A 88 -7.03 11.19 -10.01
C GLN A 88 -5.95 10.21 -10.46
N SER A 89 -4.71 10.43 -10.00
CA SER A 89 -3.60 9.53 -10.30
C SER A 89 -3.57 8.29 -9.38
N LEU A 90 -4.32 8.29 -8.28
CA LEU A 90 -4.29 7.22 -7.29
C LEU A 90 -5.21 6.07 -7.70
N PHE A 91 -4.69 4.85 -7.68
CA PHE A 91 -5.46 3.62 -7.90
C PHE A 91 -5.81 2.92 -6.59
N LEU A 92 -4.87 2.90 -5.64
CA LEU A 92 -5.03 2.26 -4.35
C LEU A 92 -4.35 3.10 -3.27
N TYR A 93 -4.90 3.06 -2.07
CA TYR A 93 -4.31 3.68 -0.90
C TYR A 93 -4.49 2.78 0.32
N PHE A 94 -3.50 2.80 1.20
CA PHE A 94 -3.53 2.12 2.48
C PHE A 94 -2.71 2.89 3.50
N GLN A 95 -3.25 3.06 4.69
CA GLN A 95 -2.52 3.62 5.84
C GLN A 95 -2.68 2.75 7.08
N TRP A 96 -1.70 2.79 7.98
CA TRP A 96 -1.74 2.09 9.27
C TRP A 96 -1.03 2.92 10.34
N GLY A 97 -1.26 2.56 11.61
CA GLY A 97 -0.63 3.20 12.76
C GLY A 97 -1.27 4.53 13.15
N SER A 98 -0.93 5.61 12.43
CA SER A 98 -1.42 6.96 12.67
C SER A 98 -2.21 7.56 11.50
N THR A 99 -2.92 8.65 11.77
CA THR A 99 -3.67 9.42 10.77
C THR A 99 -3.71 10.90 11.19
N PRO A 100 -3.82 11.84 10.24
CA PRO A 100 -3.62 11.67 8.80
C PRO A 100 -2.14 11.59 8.43
N HIS A 101 -1.84 10.75 7.45
CA HIS A 101 -0.61 10.83 6.68
C HIS A 101 -0.75 11.82 5.53
N GLU A 102 0.33 12.03 4.78
CA GLU A 102 0.42 13.08 3.76
C GLU A 102 -0.58 12.82 2.62
N LEU A 103 -0.73 11.58 2.18
CA LEU A 103 -1.62 11.22 1.07
C LEU A 103 -3.07 10.95 1.52
N THR A 104 -3.36 10.86 2.82
CA THR A 104 -4.70 10.55 3.35
C THR A 104 -5.77 11.47 2.76
N ARG A 105 -5.49 12.78 2.66
CA ARG A 105 -6.46 13.75 2.14
C ARG A 105 -6.78 13.51 0.67
N ASN A 106 -5.80 13.11 -0.13
CA ASN A 106 -5.99 12.86 -1.55
C ASN A 106 -6.69 11.53 -1.78
N ALA A 107 -6.35 10.50 -0.99
CA ALA A 107 -7.05 9.22 -1.02
C ALA A 107 -8.54 9.36 -0.65
N VAL A 108 -8.87 10.18 0.36
CA VAL A 108 -10.28 10.49 0.71
C VAL A 108 -10.98 11.22 -0.44
N LYS A 109 -10.33 12.22 -1.06
CA LYS A 109 -10.90 12.94 -2.23
C LYS A 109 -11.10 12.02 -3.45
N ALA A 110 -10.21 11.05 -3.64
CA ALA A 110 -10.31 10.04 -4.69
C ALA A 110 -11.38 8.97 -4.40
N GLY A 111 -11.98 8.97 -3.21
CA GLY A 111 -12.93 7.95 -2.79
C GLY A 111 -12.29 6.60 -2.45
N LEU A 112 -10.97 6.54 -2.32
CA LEU A 112 -10.20 5.32 -2.03
C LEU A 112 -10.08 5.04 -0.53
N TRP A 113 -10.36 6.02 0.32
CA TRP A 113 -10.19 5.89 1.77
C TRP A 113 -11.30 6.60 2.55
N VAL A 114 -11.53 6.13 3.78
CA VAL A 114 -12.48 6.74 4.71
C VAL A 114 -11.73 7.59 5.73
N GLN A 115 -12.24 8.80 6.00
CA GLN A 115 -11.64 9.68 7.00
C GLN A 115 -11.60 9.00 8.38
N GLY A 116 -10.41 8.99 8.99
CA GLY A 116 -10.19 8.35 10.29
C GLY A 116 -10.12 6.81 10.23
N GLY A 117 -10.07 6.22 9.04
CA GLY A 117 -9.90 4.78 8.87
C GLY A 117 -8.44 4.35 8.89
N TYR A 118 -8.18 3.17 9.46
CA TYR A 118 -6.85 2.57 9.53
C TYR A 118 -6.91 1.17 8.98
N GLY A 119 -5.89 0.78 8.24
CA GLY A 119 -5.60 -0.60 7.88
C GLY A 119 -5.16 -1.42 9.10
N PRO A 120 -5.30 -2.74 9.06
CA PRO A 120 -4.86 -3.57 10.16
C PRO A 120 -3.34 -3.66 10.19
N SER A 121 -2.74 -3.41 11.35
CA SER A 121 -1.31 -3.63 11.60
C SER A 121 -1.00 -5.07 12.03
N SER A 122 -2.02 -5.84 12.40
CA SER A 122 -1.92 -7.23 12.85
C SER A 122 -2.28 -8.21 11.74
N GLN A 123 -1.53 -9.31 11.63
CA GLN A 123 -1.84 -10.40 10.68
C GLN A 123 -3.11 -11.18 11.05
N ASN A 124 -3.60 -11.02 12.29
CA ASN A 124 -4.80 -11.69 12.77
C ASN A 124 -6.06 -10.82 12.64
N ALA A 125 -5.96 -9.62 12.08
CA ALA A 125 -7.11 -8.76 11.89
C ALA A 125 -8.17 -9.41 10.98
N THR A 126 -9.42 -9.42 11.42
CA THR A 126 -10.51 -10.16 10.75
C THR A 126 -11.61 -9.27 10.21
N ARG A 127 -12.06 -8.25 10.96
CA ARG A 127 -13.23 -7.43 10.58
C ARG A 127 -13.02 -5.95 10.89
N LEU A 128 -13.32 -5.08 9.91
CA LEU A 128 -13.38 -3.63 10.12
C LEU A 128 -14.70 -3.24 10.80
N PHE A 129 -14.65 -2.43 11.86
CA PHE A 129 -15.82 -1.86 12.53
C PHE A 129 -15.58 -0.41 12.95
N LYS A 130 -16.65 0.36 13.12
CA LYS A 130 -16.56 1.72 13.66
C LYS A 130 -16.73 1.68 15.18
N ASP A 131 -15.75 2.17 15.91
CA ASP A 131 -15.87 2.36 17.35
C ASP A 131 -16.75 3.58 17.65
N GLU A 132 -17.86 3.38 18.34
CA GLU A 132 -18.85 4.46 18.56
C GLU A 132 -18.37 5.52 19.55
N LYS A 133 -17.40 5.20 20.41
CA LYS A 133 -16.88 6.14 21.43
C LYS A 133 -15.87 7.13 20.84
N THR A 134 -15.00 6.63 19.98
CA THR A 134 -13.91 7.41 19.37
C THR A 134 -14.23 7.87 17.95
N GLY A 135 -15.21 7.23 17.30
CA GLY A 135 -15.57 7.47 15.90
C GLY A 135 -14.58 6.88 14.90
N LEU A 136 -13.56 6.14 15.36
CA LEU A 136 -12.51 5.57 14.54
C LEU A 136 -12.97 4.27 13.87
N TRP A 137 -12.42 3.96 12.70
CA TRP A 137 -12.59 2.63 12.10
C TRP A 137 -11.39 1.74 12.47
N LEU A 138 -11.67 0.63 13.17
CA LEU A 138 -10.71 -0.29 13.76
C LEU A 138 -10.90 -1.70 13.21
N PHE A 139 -9.89 -2.54 13.37
CA PHE A 139 -9.97 -3.97 13.04
C PHE A 139 -10.12 -4.83 14.30
N GLU A 140 -10.98 -5.84 14.19
CA GLU A 140 -11.18 -6.88 15.19
C GLU A 140 -10.02 -7.88 15.11
N GLU A 141 -9.37 -8.12 16.25
CA GLU A 141 -8.30 -9.10 16.41
C GLU A 141 -8.77 -10.20 17.41
N PRO A 142 -8.53 -11.49 17.12
CA PRO A 142 -8.82 -12.61 18.03
C PRO A 142 -8.03 -12.57 19.34
#